data_AF-A0A382E6D3-F1
#
_entry.id   AF-A0A382E6D3-F1
#
_cell.length_a   1.000
_cell.length_b   1.000
_cell.length_c   1.000
_cell.angle_alpha   90.00
_cell.angle_beta   90.00
_cell.angle_gamma   90.00
#
_symmetry.space_group_name_H-M   'P 1'
#
loop_
_entity.id
_entity.type
_entity.pdbx_description
1 polymer ?
#
loop_
_entity_poly.entity_id
_entity_poly.type
_entity_poly.pdbx_seq_one_letter_code
_entity_poly.pdbx_strand_id
1 'polypeptide(L)'
;MSTPRPNLLFIMPDQLRADFLSCHGADFVSTPHIDALASEGVRYARAYSPSPVCVPARCLLLSGRDAIKNGVLDNSHFLRPDLNECGIQTWAQILSDNGYLTASIGKMHFYPWDASLGFEHRVICEDKRWLTIEDDYFRHL
;
A
#
# COMPACT_ATOMS: atom_id res chain seq x y z
N MET A 1 17.97 -28.12 7.45
CA MET A 1 17.16 -27.89 6.24
C MET A 1 16.90 -26.39 6.15
N SER A 2 17.22 -25.77 5.01
CA SER A 2 16.85 -24.37 4.76
C SER A 2 15.32 -24.25 4.86
N THR A 3 14.82 -23.37 5.72
CA THR A 3 13.38 -23.09 5.77
C THR A 3 12.97 -22.47 4.44
N PRO A 4 12.00 -23.06 3.72
CA PRO A 4 11.55 -22.49 2.46
C PRO A 4 11.08 -21.06 2.68
N ARG A 5 11.51 -20.17 1.80
CA ARG A 5 11.15 -18.75 1.82
C ARG A 5 9.64 -18.60 1.61
N PRO A 6 8.91 -17.91 2.51
CA PRO A 6 7.46 -17.78 2.38
C PRO A 6 7.10 -16.80 1.25
N ASN A 7 5.97 -17.04 0.57
CA ASN A 7 5.33 -16.04 -0.26
C ASN A 7 4.65 -14.99 0.62
N LEU A 8 4.72 -13.73 0.22
CA LEU A 8 4.15 -12.61 0.96
C LEU A 8 3.01 -11.99 0.14
N LEU A 9 1.82 -11.91 0.73
CA LEU A 9 0.67 -11.22 0.13
C LEU A 9 0.27 -10.05 1.03
N PHE A 10 0.35 -8.84 0.51
CA PHE A 10 -0.07 -7.63 1.20
C PHE A 10 -1.36 -7.09 0.58
N ILE A 11 -2.44 -7.08 1.37
CA ILE A 11 -3.76 -6.59 0.95
C ILE A 11 -4.02 -5.24 1.65
N MET A 12 -4.17 -4.19 0.87
CA MET A 12 -4.37 -2.83 1.37
C MET A 12 -5.67 -2.21 0.82
N PRO A 13 -6.74 -2.15 1.61
CA PRO A 13 -7.93 -1.38 1.24
C PRO A 13 -7.69 0.12 1.40
N ASP A 14 -8.44 0.95 0.67
CA ASP A 14 -8.42 2.41 0.79
C ASP A 14 -9.59 2.90 1.65
N GLN A 15 -9.32 3.81 2.59
CA GLN A 15 -10.31 4.39 3.52
C GLN A 15 -11.16 3.39 4.32
N LEU A 16 -10.67 2.16 4.57
CA LEU A 16 -11.38 1.19 5.40
C LEU A 16 -11.35 1.59 6.87
N ARG A 17 -12.54 1.71 7.48
CA ARG A 17 -12.67 1.86 8.92
C ARG A 17 -12.78 0.49 9.59
N ALA A 18 -12.13 0.33 10.73
CA ALA A 18 -12.17 -0.93 11.48
C ALA A 18 -13.58 -1.28 11.98
N ASP A 19 -14.40 -0.29 12.33
CA ASP A 19 -15.78 -0.47 12.80
C ASP A 19 -16.78 -0.85 11.69
N PHE A 20 -16.29 -1.09 10.46
CA PHE A 20 -17.04 -1.64 9.33
C PHE A 20 -16.66 -3.09 9.01
N LEU A 21 -15.96 -3.77 9.93
CA LEU A 21 -15.62 -5.18 9.80
C LEU A 21 -16.40 -6.00 10.84
N SER A 22 -16.98 -7.14 10.43
CA SER A 22 -17.74 -7.99 11.35
C SER A 22 -16.84 -8.60 12.44
N CYS A 23 -15.58 -8.94 12.14
CA CYS A 23 -14.58 -9.31 13.15
C CYS A 23 -14.20 -8.18 14.14
N HIS A 24 -14.66 -6.95 13.91
CA HIS A 24 -14.57 -5.80 14.81
C HIS A 24 -15.93 -5.38 15.41
N GLY A 25 -16.96 -6.20 15.24
CA GLY A 25 -18.27 -6.02 15.88
C GLY A 25 -19.33 -5.33 15.02
N ALA A 26 -19.06 -5.08 13.74
CA ALA A 26 -20.09 -4.57 12.83
C ALA A 26 -21.15 -5.65 12.57
N ASP A 27 -22.41 -5.38 12.92
CA ASP A 27 -23.55 -6.28 12.72
C ASP A 27 -24.36 -5.97 11.45
N PHE A 28 -24.07 -4.84 10.81
CA PHE A 28 -24.76 -4.34 9.61
C PHE A 28 -24.06 -4.70 8.29
N VAL A 29 -22.87 -5.32 8.33
CA VAL A 29 -22.10 -5.72 7.14
C VAL A 29 -21.47 -7.09 7.35
N SER A 30 -21.46 -7.90 6.31
CA SER A 30 -20.87 -9.25 6.32
C SER A 30 -19.51 -9.22 5.63
N THR A 31 -18.43 -9.53 6.37
CA THR A 31 -17.06 -9.60 5.82
C THR A 31 -16.44 -10.99 6.00
N PRO A 32 -17.06 -12.08 5.49
CA PRO A 32 -16.71 -13.45 5.85
C PRO A 32 -15.27 -13.84 5.50
N HIS A 33 -14.72 -13.32 4.40
CA HIS A 33 -13.33 -13.59 4.01
C HIS A 33 -12.31 -12.86 4.88
N ILE A 34 -12.61 -11.65 5.34
CA ILE A 34 -11.76 -10.92 6.29
C ILE A 34 -11.83 -11.59 7.66
N ASP A 35 -13.02 -12.04 8.06
CA ASP A 35 -13.24 -12.74 9.32
C ASP A 35 -12.47 -14.07 9.37
N ALA A 36 -12.41 -14.82 8.27
CA ALA A 36 -11.59 -16.02 8.15
C ALA A 36 -10.09 -15.73 8.31
N LEU A 37 -9.58 -14.68 7.65
CA LEU A 37 -8.19 -14.25 7.84
C LEU A 37 -7.91 -13.82 9.29
N ALA A 38 -8.88 -13.17 9.93
CA ALA A 38 -8.77 -12.73 11.32
C ALA A 38 -8.80 -13.89 12.33
N SER A 39 -9.51 -14.98 12.05
CA SER A 39 -9.60 -16.15 12.94
C SER A 39 -8.39 -17.10 12.81
N GLU A 40 -7.75 -17.14 11.64
CA GLU A 40 -6.57 -17.96 11.36
C GLU A 40 -5.24 -17.23 11.61
N GLY A 41 -5.29 -15.92 11.89
CA GLY A 41 -4.12 -15.05 12.02
C GLY A 41 -4.02 -14.28 13.33
N VAL A 42 -3.15 -13.27 13.33
CA VAL A 42 -3.02 -12.32 14.43
C VAL A 42 -3.81 -11.06 14.10
N ARG A 43 -4.80 -10.74 14.94
CA ARG A 43 -5.58 -9.51 14.83
C ARG A 43 -5.14 -8.48 15.86
N TYR A 44 -4.64 -7.35 15.39
CA TYR A 44 -4.29 -6.22 16.25
C TYR A 44 -5.56 -5.42 16.61
N ALA A 45 -5.91 -5.37 17.89
CA ALA A 45 -7.03 -4.54 18.36
C ALA A 45 -6.79 -3.04 18.16
N ARG A 46 -5.52 -2.63 18.03
CA ARG A 46 -5.08 -1.25 17.85
C ARG A 46 -3.99 -1.16 16.78
N ALA A 47 -4.40 -0.93 15.54
CA ALA A 47 -3.52 -0.66 14.42
C ALA A 47 -3.91 0.71 13.82
N TYR A 48 -2.95 1.63 13.75
CA TYR A 48 -3.19 3.01 13.34
C TYR A 48 -2.48 3.31 12.03
N SER A 49 -3.14 4.05 11.15
CA SER A 49 -2.48 4.62 9.98
C SER A 49 -1.48 5.69 10.44
N PRO A 50 -0.26 5.75 9.87
CA PRO A 50 0.72 6.79 10.21
C PRO A 50 0.29 8.19 9.74
N SER A 51 -0.71 8.26 8.85
CA SER A 51 -1.36 9.50 8.43
C SER A 51 -2.81 9.24 8.01
N PRO A 52 -3.76 10.16 8.28
CA PRO A 52 -5.14 10.04 7.78
C PRO A 52 -5.29 10.46 6.31
N VAL A 53 -4.19 10.66 5.58
CA VAL A 53 -4.17 11.14 4.19
C VAL A 53 -3.48 10.13 3.27
N CYS A 54 -3.97 9.97 2.04
CA CYS A 54 -3.63 8.88 1.11
C CYS A 54 -2.13 8.76 0.79
N VAL A 55 -1.50 9.78 0.17
CA VAL A 55 -0.09 9.70 -0.24
C VAL A 55 0.84 9.53 0.96
N PRO A 56 0.70 10.31 2.06
CA PRO A 56 1.50 10.09 3.25
C PRO A 56 1.30 8.68 3.83
N ALA A 57 0.07 8.20 4.02
CA ALA A 57 -0.17 6.87 4.59
C ALA A 57 0.56 5.76 3.80
N ARG A 58 0.51 5.83 2.46
CA ARG A 58 1.14 4.85 1.57
C ARG A 58 2.66 4.98 1.55
N CYS A 59 3.21 6.19 1.46
CA CYS A 59 4.66 6.42 1.45
C CYS A 59 5.32 5.99 2.77
N LEU A 60 4.69 6.31 3.90
CA LEU A 60 5.22 6.01 5.24
C LEU A 60 5.14 4.50 5.53
N LEU A 61 4.05 3.84 5.11
CA LEU A 61 3.94 2.39 5.13
C LEU A 61 5.02 1.72 4.27
N LEU A 62 5.29 2.28 3.09
CA LEU A 62 6.25 1.73 2.14
C LEU A 62 7.70 1.85 2.63
N SER A 63 8.08 2.98 3.23
CA SER A 63 9.45 3.24 3.70
C SER A 63 9.71 2.88 5.16
N GLY A 64 8.66 2.67 5.97
CA GLY A 64 8.79 2.47 7.41
C GLY A 64 9.34 3.70 8.16
N ARG A 65 9.25 4.89 7.56
CA ARG A 65 9.69 6.17 8.15
C ARG A 65 8.51 7.10 8.36
N ASP A 66 8.66 8.06 9.27
CA ASP A 66 7.67 9.11 9.50
C ASP A 66 7.64 10.15 8.37
N ALA A 67 6.60 11.00 8.40
CA ALA A 67 6.36 12.02 7.38
C ALA A 67 7.50 13.04 7.24
N ILE A 68 8.15 13.39 8.35
CA ILE A 68 9.21 14.39 8.39
C ILE A 68 10.45 13.84 7.70
N LYS A 69 10.81 12.58 7.96
CA LYS A 69 11.93 11.90 7.30
C LYS A 69 11.69 11.67 5.81
N ASN A 70 10.46 11.35 5.43
CA ASN A 70 10.12 11.17 4.02
C ASN A 70 9.93 12.48 3.25
N GLY A 71 9.60 13.59 3.92
CA GLY A 71 9.19 14.84 3.29
C GLY A 71 7.79 14.80 2.67
N VAL A 72 6.95 13.83 3.06
CA VAL A 72 5.62 13.59 2.46
C VAL A 72 4.53 13.92 3.48
N LEU A 73 4.03 15.16 3.41
CA LEU A 73 3.09 15.70 4.41
C LEU A 73 1.63 15.73 3.92
N ASP A 74 1.39 15.75 2.62
CA ASP A 74 0.06 15.77 2.00
C ASP A 74 0.05 15.06 0.63
N ASN A 75 -1.09 15.11 -0.08
CA ASN A 75 -1.26 14.47 -1.39
C ASN A 75 -0.57 15.19 -2.56
N SER A 76 0.06 16.33 -2.33
CA SER A 76 0.84 17.06 -3.34
C SER A 76 2.34 16.73 -3.27
N HIS A 77 2.76 15.95 -2.26
CA HIS A 77 4.11 15.46 -2.10
C HIS A 77 4.25 14.01 -2.56
N PHE A 78 5.48 13.55 -2.77
CA PHE A 78 5.80 12.18 -3.14
C PHE A 78 7.17 11.79 -2.58
N LEU A 79 7.46 10.49 -2.57
CA LEU A 79 8.77 10.00 -2.14
C LEU A 79 9.86 10.62 -3.00
N ARG A 80 10.83 11.24 -2.33
CA ARG A 80 11.95 11.94 -2.95
C ARG A 80 12.73 11.01 -3.91
N PRO A 81 13.15 11.48 -5.11
CA PRO A 81 13.88 10.64 -6.07
C PRO A 81 15.23 10.12 -5.55
N ASP A 82 15.87 10.84 -4.63
CA ASP A 82 17.15 10.52 -3.99
C ASP A 82 16.97 9.72 -2.68
N LEU A 83 15.87 8.97 -2.53
CA LEU A 83 15.56 8.22 -1.31
C LEU A 83 16.71 7.31 -0.83
N ASN A 84 17.38 6.63 -1.77
CA ASN A 84 18.47 5.69 -1.46
C ASN A 84 19.71 6.43 -0.93
N GLU A 85 20.03 7.59 -1.49
CA GLU A 85 21.13 8.45 -1.02
C GLU A 85 20.85 8.97 0.41
N CYS A 86 19.57 9.06 0.77
CA CYS A 86 19.12 9.44 2.11
C CYS A 86 18.94 8.25 3.07
N GLY A 87 19.33 7.04 2.68
CA GLY A 87 19.18 5.85 3.51
C GLY A 87 17.72 5.44 3.73
N ILE A 88 16.85 5.77 2.79
CA ILE A 88 15.44 5.38 2.78
C ILE A 88 15.25 4.33 1.69
N GLN A 89 14.89 3.11 2.11
CA GLN A 89 14.52 2.02 1.21
C GLN A 89 13.06 1.65 1.43
N THR A 90 12.39 1.19 0.37
CA THR A 90 11.04 0.65 0.47
C THR A 90 11.10 -0.82 0.86
N TRP A 91 10.07 -1.34 1.55
CA TRP A 91 10.01 -2.77 1.82
C TRP A 91 9.96 -3.59 0.53
N ALA A 92 9.36 -3.06 -0.55
CA ALA A 92 9.35 -3.70 -1.86
C ALA A 92 10.76 -3.85 -2.43
N GLN A 93 11.57 -2.79 -2.34
CA GLN A 93 12.96 -2.83 -2.81
C GLN A 93 13.81 -3.80 -1.96
N ILE A 94 13.61 -3.80 -0.64
CA ILE A 94 14.30 -4.75 0.25
C ILE A 94 13.97 -6.19 -0.16
N LEU A 95 12.71 -6.49 -0.50
CA LEU A 95 12.31 -7.81 -0.97
C LEU A 95 12.93 -8.16 -2.33
N SER A 96 12.85 -7.27 -3.32
CA SER A 96 13.42 -7.51 -4.66
C SER A 96 14.93 -7.73 -4.62
N ASP A 97 15.65 -6.90 -3.85
CA ASP A 97 17.10 -7.00 -3.68
C ASP A 97 17.52 -8.34 -3.01
N ASN A 98 16.58 -8.97 -2.28
CA ASN A 98 16.79 -10.27 -1.65
C ASN A 98 16.25 -11.44 -2.47
N GLY A 99 15.83 -11.24 -3.72
CA GLY A 99 15.41 -12.29 -4.65
C GLY A 99 13.96 -12.72 -4.51
N TYR A 100 13.10 -11.84 -3.99
CA TYR A 100 11.65 -11.99 -4.17
C TYR A 100 11.22 -11.37 -5.50
N LEU A 101 10.33 -12.04 -6.22
CA LEU A 101 9.56 -11.39 -7.28
C LEU A 101 8.55 -10.43 -6.64
N THR A 102 8.62 -9.14 -6.96
CA THR A 102 7.72 -8.14 -6.40
C THR A 102 6.71 -7.63 -7.42
N ALA A 103 5.42 -7.66 -7.06
CA ALA A 103 4.34 -7.16 -7.90
C ALA A 103 3.40 -6.27 -7.09
N SER A 104 2.91 -5.19 -7.73
CA SER A 104 1.84 -4.34 -7.20
C SER A 104 0.69 -4.28 -8.19
N ILE A 105 -0.54 -4.34 -7.68
CA ILE A 105 -1.77 -4.28 -8.48
C ILE A 105 -2.73 -3.31 -7.77
N GLY A 106 -3.24 -2.35 -8.52
CA GLY A 106 -4.21 -1.38 -8.01
C GLY A 106 -3.62 0.00 -7.74
N LYS A 107 -4.25 0.72 -6.81
CA LYS A 107 -3.90 2.09 -6.41
C LYS A 107 -2.74 2.09 -5.43
N MET A 108 -1.69 2.85 -5.73
CA MET A 108 -0.54 3.10 -4.87
C MET A 108 -0.33 4.59 -4.57
N HIS A 109 -0.98 5.47 -5.32
CA HIS A 109 -0.87 6.92 -5.25
C HIS A 109 0.58 7.41 -5.32
N PHE A 110 1.38 6.79 -6.19
CA PHE A 110 2.76 7.20 -6.43
C PHE A 110 2.82 8.36 -7.43
N TYR A 111 3.84 9.20 -7.27
CA TYR A 111 4.20 10.19 -8.28
C TYR A 111 5.72 10.13 -8.55
N PRO A 112 6.15 10.10 -9.82
CA PRO A 112 5.31 9.90 -11.01
C PRO A 112 4.57 8.53 -10.97
N TRP A 113 3.43 8.42 -11.63
CA TRP A 113 2.53 7.24 -11.48
C TRP A 113 3.18 5.91 -11.86
N ASP A 114 4.19 5.94 -12.72
CA ASP A 114 4.98 4.80 -13.20
C ASP A 114 6.14 4.43 -12.29
N ALA A 115 6.43 5.20 -11.23
CA ALA A 115 7.52 4.92 -10.30
C ALA A 115 7.43 3.48 -9.75
N SER A 116 8.49 2.69 -9.93
CA SER A 116 8.51 1.30 -9.45
C SER A 116 8.51 1.22 -7.92
N LEU A 117 9.37 2.01 -7.28
CA LEU A 117 9.60 2.00 -5.83
C LEU A 117 9.87 0.59 -5.27
N GLY A 118 10.54 -0.27 -6.04
CA GLY A 118 10.92 -1.63 -5.65
C GLY A 118 9.97 -2.73 -6.13
N PHE A 119 8.90 -2.39 -6.84
CA PHE A 119 8.05 -3.37 -7.52
C PHE A 119 8.55 -3.63 -8.95
N GLU A 120 8.94 -4.87 -9.25
CA GLU A 120 9.37 -5.28 -10.59
C GLU A 120 8.21 -5.28 -11.59
N HIS A 121 7.00 -5.63 -11.13
CA HIS A 121 5.79 -5.60 -11.93
C HIS A 121 4.73 -4.68 -11.31
N ARG A 122 4.09 -3.84 -12.14
CA ARG A 122 3.01 -2.96 -11.70
C ARG A 122 1.83 -3.02 -12.66
N VAL A 123 0.65 -3.33 -12.13
CA VAL A 123 -0.64 -3.10 -12.78
C VAL A 123 -1.24 -1.85 -12.14
N ILE A 124 -1.10 -0.71 -12.82
CA ILE A 124 -1.38 0.62 -12.29
C ILE A 124 -2.88 0.92 -12.45
N CYS A 125 -3.59 1.12 -11.33
CA CYS A 125 -5.00 1.54 -11.30
C CYS A 125 -5.14 2.81 -10.45
N GLU A 126 -4.63 3.93 -10.96
CA GLU A 126 -4.56 5.19 -10.23
C GLU A 126 -5.68 6.14 -10.66
N ASP A 127 -6.34 6.77 -9.68
CA ASP A 127 -7.28 7.86 -9.94
C ASP A 127 -6.55 8.99 -10.69
N LYS A 128 -7.23 9.65 -11.64
CA LYS A 128 -6.73 10.78 -12.45
C LYS A 128 -5.77 10.45 -13.59
N ARG A 129 -5.50 9.16 -13.86
CA ARG A 129 -4.81 8.77 -15.10
C ARG A 129 -5.63 9.19 -16.33
N TRP A 130 -6.95 9.23 -16.21
CA TRP A 130 -7.90 9.77 -17.20
C TRP A 130 -7.62 11.22 -17.66
N LEU A 131 -6.91 12.03 -16.88
CA LEU A 131 -6.51 13.38 -17.32
C LEU A 131 -5.47 13.34 -18.45
N THR A 132 -4.76 12.22 -18.61
CA THR A 132 -3.67 12.07 -19.57
C THR A 132 -3.77 10.79 -20.42
N ILE A 133 -4.66 9.85 -20.08
CA ILE A 133 -4.84 8.54 -20.71
C ILE A 133 -6.33 8.19 -20.74
N GLU A 134 -6.93 7.97 -21.92
CA GLU A 134 -8.30 7.45 -21.99
C GLU A 134 -8.36 5.98 -21.52
N ASP A 135 -9.01 5.73 -20.39
CA ASP A 135 -9.27 4.38 -19.85
C ASP A 135 -10.77 4.16 -19.55
N ASP A 136 -11.13 2.99 -19.02
CA ASP A 136 -12.53 2.68 -18.66
C ASP A 136 -13.09 3.63 -17.59
N TYR A 137 -12.23 4.24 -16.77
CA TYR A 137 -12.61 5.24 -15.78
C TYR A 137 -13.04 6.55 -16.46
N PHE A 138 -12.37 6.96 -17.54
CA PHE A 138 -12.77 8.10 -18.38
C PHE A 138 -14.13 7.89 -19.04
N ARG A 139 -14.51 6.65 -19.35
CA ARG A 139 -15.72 6.32 -20.13
C ARG A 139 -16.99 6.15 -19.29
N HIS A 140 -16.85 5.89 -17.99
CA HIS A 140 -17.96 5.46 -17.13
C HIS A 140 -18.20 6.36 -15.90
N LEU A 141 -17.50 7.50 -15.82
CA LEU A 141 -17.81 8.63 -14.94
C LEU A 141 -18.34 9.81 -15.76
#